data_AF-A0A660M247-F1
#
_entry.id   AF-A0A660M247-F1
#
_cell.length_a   1.000
_cell.length_b   1.000
_cell.length_c   1.000
_cell.angle_alpha   90.00
_cell.angle_beta   90.00
_cell.angle_gamma   90.00
#
_symmetry.space_group_name_H-M   'P 1'
#
loop_
_entity.id
_entity.type
_entity.pdbx_description
1 polymer ?
#
loop_
_entity_poly.entity_id
_entity_poly.type
_entity_poly.pdbx_seq_one_letter_code
_entity_poly.pdbx_strand_id
1 'polypeptide(L)'
;MSIERFSYIHSPINVKGLVLAMVGSFAPVHYGHLDAMRTAKKAVNDYFGQTDAVVFAPNSDAYVSIKLDDKPGEWNFSRRVAEFQAVKNNIGVPTFVDDITGSIPPEKSISEEVIQTIKQKLGVFAYQIVLVVGSDQIRSMRPHLDNNRAVCVIRPSFEKHMYEAAQEEWLQKAISERRYIMTPQNSPNLIISSTAIRQKLIDVRGNKV
;
A
#
# COMPACT_ATOMS: atom_id res chain seq x y z
N MET A 1 2.72 -18.03 -4.39
CA MET A 1 3.82 -17.19 -4.91
C MET A 1 4.55 -16.62 -3.71
N SER A 2 5.87 -16.47 -3.78
CA SER A 2 6.65 -15.68 -2.82
C SER A 2 6.38 -14.18 -3.01
N ILE A 3 6.83 -13.35 -2.07
CA ILE A 3 6.98 -11.91 -2.28
C ILE A 3 8.44 -11.69 -2.68
N GLU A 4 8.71 -10.98 -3.76
CA GLU A 4 10.07 -10.75 -4.26
C GLU A 4 10.59 -9.35 -3.91
N ARG A 5 11.90 -9.20 -3.76
CA ARG A 5 12.54 -7.90 -3.47
C ARG A 5 12.93 -7.22 -4.78
N PHE A 6 12.65 -5.93 -4.91
CA PHE A 6 13.05 -5.14 -6.09
C PHE A 6 14.56 -5.07 -6.31
N SER A 7 15.36 -5.06 -5.25
CA SER A 7 16.82 -5.08 -5.36
C SER A 7 17.38 -6.34 -6.05
N TYR A 8 16.62 -7.44 -6.04
CA TYR A 8 17.00 -8.70 -6.68
C TYR A 8 16.50 -8.83 -8.13
N ILE A 9 15.80 -7.81 -8.62
CA ILE A 9 15.38 -7.71 -10.02
C ILE A 9 16.48 -6.99 -10.80
N HIS A 10 17.24 -7.76 -11.59
CA HIS A 10 18.37 -7.27 -12.40
C HIS A 10 17.97 -6.82 -13.81
N SER A 11 16.74 -7.07 -14.24
CA SER A 11 16.21 -6.62 -15.53
C SER A 11 14.73 -6.30 -15.40
N PRO A 12 14.19 -5.32 -16.14
CA PRO A 12 12.78 -4.98 -16.04
C PRO A 12 11.90 -6.20 -16.27
N ILE A 13 11.01 -6.47 -15.31
CA ILE A 13 9.96 -7.47 -15.51
C ILE A 13 8.95 -6.83 -16.45
N ASN A 14 8.70 -7.43 -17.60
CA ASN A 14 7.75 -6.90 -18.57
C ASN A 14 6.31 -7.06 -18.06
N VAL A 15 5.89 -6.11 -17.24
CA VAL A 15 4.50 -5.94 -16.81
C VAL A 15 3.82 -5.04 -17.84
N LYS A 16 2.72 -5.52 -18.44
CA LYS A 16 2.05 -4.80 -19.55
C LYS A 16 0.83 -4.00 -19.07
N GLY A 17 0.30 -4.33 -17.91
CA GLY A 17 -0.96 -3.87 -17.36
C GLY A 17 -0.81 -3.06 -16.07
N LEU A 18 -1.80 -3.20 -15.20
CA LEU A 18 -1.93 -2.36 -14.00
C LEU A 18 -1.08 -2.87 -12.84
N VAL A 19 -0.46 -1.94 -12.11
CA VAL A 19 0.31 -2.22 -10.90
C VAL A 19 -0.36 -1.52 -9.72
N LEU A 20 -0.69 -2.26 -8.66
CA LEU A 20 -1.09 -1.62 -7.41
C LEU A 20 0.12 -1.39 -6.51
N ALA A 21 0.18 -0.23 -5.86
CA ALA A 21 1.26 0.09 -4.94
C ALA A 21 0.71 0.57 -3.59
N MET A 22 1.14 -0.05 -2.49
CA MET A 22 0.77 0.34 -1.13
C MET A 22 2.01 0.82 -0.38
N VAL A 23 1.98 2.07 0.06
CA VAL A 23 3.01 2.64 0.94
C VAL A 23 2.55 2.50 2.39
N GLY A 24 3.43 2.05 3.28
CA GLY A 24 3.06 1.86 4.67
C GLY A 24 4.25 1.73 5.61
N SER A 25 4.00 1.90 6.91
CA SER A 25 5.03 1.63 7.92
C SER A 25 5.39 0.15 7.98
N PHE A 26 4.39 -0.74 7.83
CA PHE A 26 4.56 -2.20 7.90
C PHE A 26 5.33 -2.66 9.14
N ALA A 27 4.92 -2.18 10.31
CA ALA A 27 5.60 -2.38 11.59
C ALA A 27 4.65 -2.98 12.64
N PRO A 28 4.32 -4.28 12.59
CA PRO A 28 4.78 -5.30 11.61
C PRO A 28 3.93 -5.40 10.34
N VAL A 29 4.42 -6.18 9.36
CA VAL A 29 3.59 -6.73 8.27
C VAL A 29 2.59 -7.73 8.84
N HIS A 30 1.34 -7.73 8.35
CA HIS A 30 0.29 -8.64 8.79
C HIS A 30 -0.73 -8.92 7.69
N TYR A 31 -1.61 -9.91 7.91
CA TYR A 31 -2.58 -10.36 6.90
C TYR A 31 -3.58 -9.27 6.49
N GLY A 32 -3.85 -8.29 7.35
CA GLY A 32 -4.65 -7.11 7.00
C GLY A 32 -4.08 -6.29 5.82
N HIS A 33 -2.76 -6.20 5.65
CA HIS A 33 -2.17 -5.50 4.49
C HIS A 33 -2.39 -6.26 3.19
N LEU A 34 -2.22 -7.60 3.23
CA LEU A 34 -2.44 -8.48 2.08
C LEU A 34 -3.92 -8.48 1.70
N ASP A 35 -4.79 -8.51 2.69
CA ASP A 35 -6.23 -8.46 2.50
C ASP A 35 -6.70 -7.14 1.88
N ALA A 36 -6.22 -6.00 2.40
CA ALA A 36 -6.47 -4.70 1.80
C ALA A 36 -5.99 -4.64 0.33
N MET A 37 -4.80 -5.19 0.03
CA MET A 37 -4.30 -5.27 -1.35
C MET A 37 -5.17 -6.17 -2.24
N ARG A 38 -5.72 -7.28 -1.73
CA ARG A 38 -6.65 -8.14 -2.48
C ARG A 38 -7.97 -7.42 -2.78
N THR A 39 -8.52 -6.72 -1.79
CA THR A 39 -9.74 -5.93 -1.94
C THR A 39 -9.54 -4.79 -2.95
N ALA A 40 -8.41 -4.09 -2.87
CA ALA A 40 -8.01 -3.07 -3.83
C ALA A 40 -7.87 -3.65 -5.25
N LYS A 41 -7.16 -4.79 -5.40
CA LYS A 41 -7.03 -5.50 -6.67
C LYS A 41 -8.38 -5.84 -7.27
N LYS A 42 -9.33 -6.36 -6.48
CA LYS A 42 -10.67 -6.69 -6.98
C LYS A 42 -11.35 -5.43 -7.53
N ALA A 43 -11.39 -4.35 -6.75
CA ALA A 43 -12.04 -3.11 -7.17
C ALA A 43 -11.38 -2.47 -8.40
N VAL A 44 -10.05 -2.51 -8.49
CA VAL A 44 -9.29 -2.05 -9.66
C VAL A 44 -9.55 -2.93 -10.87
N ASN A 45 -9.61 -4.24 -10.70
CA ASN A 45 -9.92 -5.16 -11.79
C ASN A 45 -11.30 -4.92 -12.38
N ASP A 46 -12.29 -4.68 -11.51
CA ASP A 46 -13.66 -4.40 -11.92
C ASP A 46 -13.79 -3.07 -12.70
N TYR A 47 -12.84 -2.13 -12.53
CA TYR A 47 -12.95 -0.76 -13.05
C TYR A 47 -11.95 -0.38 -14.15
N PHE A 48 -10.68 -0.78 -14.01
CA PHE A 48 -9.59 -0.45 -14.94
C PHE A 48 -9.09 -1.66 -15.74
N GLY A 49 -9.48 -2.88 -15.38
CA GLY A 49 -9.02 -4.11 -16.00
C GLY A 49 -7.93 -4.83 -15.20
N GLN A 50 -7.33 -5.85 -15.80
CA GLN A 50 -6.49 -6.80 -15.07
C GLN A 50 -5.23 -6.17 -14.45
N THR A 51 -5.09 -6.38 -13.14
CA THR A 51 -3.86 -6.19 -12.38
C THR A 51 -2.85 -7.27 -12.73
N ASP A 52 -1.63 -6.84 -13.07
CA ASP A 52 -0.52 -7.73 -13.39
C ASP A 52 0.44 -7.94 -12.23
N ALA A 53 0.60 -6.93 -11.36
CA ALA A 53 1.48 -7.00 -10.20
C ALA A 53 1.01 -6.11 -9.05
N VAL A 54 1.51 -6.40 -7.85
CA VAL A 54 1.37 -5.52 -6.70
C VAL A 54 2.70 -5.25 -6.02
N VAL A 55 2.83 -4.08 -5.41
CA VAL A 55 4.04 -3.60 -4.76
C VAL A 55 3.70 -3.08 -3.37
N PHE A 56 4.45 -3.53 -2.37
CA PHE A 56 4.45 -2.95 -1.03
C PHE A 56 5.74 -2.14 -0.85
N ALA A 57 5.61 -0.87 -0.48
CA ALA A 57 6.74 0.03 -0.29
C ALA A 57 6.84 0.47 1.17
N PRO A 58 7.74 -0.12 1.97
CA PRO A 58 7.91 0.27 3.36
C PRO A 58 8.47 1.69 3.47
N ASN A 59 7.92 2.46 4.42
CA ASN A 59 8.45 3.78 4.76
C ASN A 59 9.88 3.70 5.30
N SER A 60 10.59 4.83 5.30
CA SER A 60 11.94 4.93 5.86
C SER A 60 11.98 4.76 7.38
N ASP A 61 13.14 4.37 7.90
CA ASP A 61 13.36 4.20 9.35
C ASP A 61 13.19 5.53 10.10
N ALA A 62 13.60 6.64 9.50
CA ALA A 62 13.36 7.97 10.06
C ALA A 62 11.87 8.26 10.23
N TYR A 63 11.05 7.98 9.20
CA TYR A 63 9.61 8.16 9.28
C TYR A 63 8.96 7.24 10.34
N VAL A 64 9.36 5.97 10.36
CA VAL A 64 8.80 4.98 11.30
C VAL A 64 9.16 5.32 12.74
N SER A 65 10.41 5.72 13.01
CA SER A 65 10.86 6.13 14.35
C SER A 65 10.05 7.33 14.88
N ILE A 66 9.87 8.38 14.06
CA ILE A 66 9.04 9.54 14.41
C ILE A 66 7.58 9.13 14.66
N LYS A 67 7.00 8.34 13.75
CA LYS A 67 5.58 7.96 13.83
C LYS A 67 5.26 7.07 15.03
N LEU A 68 6.16 6.18 15.38
CA LEU A 68 5.93 5.19 16.45
C LEU A 68 6.41 5.67 17.81
N ASP A 69 7.12 6.80 17.89
CA ASP A 69 7.85 7.24 19.09
C ASP A 69 8.70 6.09 19.66
N ASP A 70 9.29 5.32 18.75
CA ASP A 70 9.92 4.03 19.04
C ASP A 70 11.41 4.22 19.34
N LYS A 71 11.94 3.35 20.21
CA LYS A 71 13.38 3.28 20.46
C LYS A 71 14.10 3.00 19.15
N PRO A 72 15.29 3.59 18.91
CA PRO A 72 16.02 3.38 17.66
C PRO A 72 16.22 1.89 17.37
N GLY A 73 15.59 1.38 16.32
CA GLY A 73 15.91 0.09 15.72
C GLY A 73 14.96 -1.09 15.96
N GLU A 74 13.91 -0.97 16.78
CA GLU A 74 12.94 -2.08 16.95
C GLU A 74 12.27 -2.41 15.60
N TRP A 75 11.83 -1.38 14.87
CA TRP A 75 11.18 -1.51 13.55
C TRP A 75 12.05 -1.04 12.38
N ASN A 76 13.33 -1.41 12.37
CA ASN A 76 14.23 -1.06 11.26
C ASN A 76 13.79 -1.65 9.91
N PHE A 77 14.26 -1.04 8.81
CA PHE A 77 13.78 -1.28 7.45
C PHE A 77 14.05 -2.71 7.02
N SER A 78 15.27 -3.20 7.28
CA SER A 78 15.68 -4.57 6.97
C SER A 78 14.77 -5.61 7.61
N ARG A 79 14.40 -5.41 8.90
CA ARG A 79 13.45 -6.28 9.59
C ARG A 79 12.09 -6.28 8.88
N ARG A 80 11.53 -5.09 8.59
CA ARG A 80 10.21 -4.96 7.96
C ARG A 80 10.17 -5.56 6.56
N VAL A 81 11.23 -5.41 5.78
CA VAL A 81 11.40 -6.08 4.47
C VAL A 81 11.47 -7.60 4.64
N ALA A 82 12.20 -8.11 5.63
CA ALA A 82 12.29 -9.55 5.90
C ALA A 82 10.93 -10.14 6.32
N GLU A 83 10.11 -9.40 7.07
CA GLU A 83 8.77 -9.85 7.48
C GLU A 83 7.82 -10.10 6.29
N PHE A 84 8.01 -9.43 5.15
CA PHE A 84 7.27 -9.74 3.92
C PHE A 84 7.56 -11.16 3.40
N GLN A 85 8.74 -11.71 3.66
CA GLN A 85 9.06 -13.09 3.29
C GLN A 85 8.37 -14.11 4.23
N ALA A 86 8.01 -13.70 5.45
CA ALA A 86 7.41 -14.57 6.45
C ALA A 86 5.87 -14.72 6.29
N VAL A 87 5.22 -13.80 5.58
CA VAL A 87 3.77 -13.86 5.34
C VAL A 87 3.44 -14.66 4.08
N LYS A 88 2.39 -15.48 4.14
CA LYS A 88 1.93 -16.25 2.98
C LYS A 88 1.22 -15.32 2.00
N ASN A 89 1.86 -15.05 0.87
CA ASN A 89 1.23 -14.29 -0.21
C ASN A 89 0.10 -15.09 -0.87
N ASN A 90 -1.09 -14.50 -0.86
CA ASN A 90 -2.33 -15.04 -1.40
C ASN A 90 -3.04 -14.04 -2.35
N ILE A 91 -2.30 -13.08 -2.92
CA ILE A 91 -2.87 -12.02 -3.77
C ILE A 91 -3.14 -12.53 -5.19
N GLY A 92 -2.42 -13.57 -5.62
CA GLY A 92 -2.66 -14.26 -6.90
C GLY A 92 -2.10 -13.54 -8.12
N VAL A 93 -1.16 -12.62 -7.92
CA VAL A 93 -0.31 -12.00 -8.96
C VAL A 93 1.12 -11.86 -8.41
N PRO A 94 2.14 -11.68 -9.27
CA PRO A 94 3.45 -11.22 -8.86
C PRO A 94 3.37 -10.12 -7.80
N THR A 95 4.09 -10.31 -6.70
CA THR A 95 4.02 -9.44 -5.53
C THR A 95 5.43 -9.07 -5.14
N PHE A 96 5.67 -7.77 -5.01
CA PHE A 96 6.98 -7.25 -4.73
C PHE A 96 6.99 -6.42 -3.45
N VAL A 97 8.14 -6.41 -2.78
CA VAL A 97 8.48 -5.40 -1.79
C VAL A 97 9.54 -4.47 -2.37
N ASP A 98 9.26 -3.17 -2.37
CA ASP A 98 10.23 -2.13 -2.72
C ASP A 98 11.17 -1.93 -1.54
N ASP A 99 12.29 -2.64 -1.58
CA ASP A 99 13.35 -2.58 -0.59
C ASP A 99 14.46 -1.58 -0.96
N ILE A 100 14.18 -0.68 -1.91
CA ILE A 100 15.10 0.33 -2.40
C ILE A 100 14.67 1.69 -1.86
N THR A 101 13.44 2.12 -2.17
CA THR A 101 12.97 3.48 -1.92
C THR A 101 12.95 3.83 -0.43
N GLY A 102 12.49 2.92 0.43
CA GLY A 102 12.43 3.17 1.87
C GLY A 102 13.78 3.18 2.58
N SER A 103 14.87 2.75 1.94
CA SER A 103 16.22 2.82 2.53
C SER A 103 16.79 4.25 2.55
N ILE A 104 16.25 5.13 1.71
CA ILE A 104 16.69 6.52 1.58
C ILE A 104 15.66 7.40 2.32
N PRO A 105 16.06 8.20 3.33
CA PRO A 105 15.17 9.19 3.92
C PRO A 105 14.76 10.19 2.83
N PRO A 106 13.46 10.32 2.51
CA PRO A 106 13.07 11.22 1.43
C PRO A 106 13.04 12.67 1.96
N GLU A 107 13.50 13.61 1.15
CA GLU A 107 13.19 15.04 1.33
C GLU A 107 11.75 15.37 0.83
N LYS A 108 11.12 14.44 0.09
CA LYS A 108 9.81 14.57 -0.59
C LYS A 108 8.78 13.52 -0.10
N SER A 109 7.59 13.49 -0.72
CA SER A 109 6.61 12.42 -0.50
C SER A 109 7.12 11.11 -1.08
N ILE A 110 7.31 10.11 -0.21
CA ILE A 110 7.78 8.76 -0.56
C ILE A 110 6.98 8.09 -1.70
N SER A 111 5.71 8.46 -1.88
CA SER A 111 4.86 7.92 -2.94
C SER A 111 5.38 8.25 -4.34
N GLU A 112 6.00 9.41 -4.54
CA GLU A 112 6.56 9.81 -5.85
C GLU A 112 7.79 8.99 -6.21
N GLU A 113 8.68 8.77 -5.25
CA GLU A 113 9.86 7.93 -5.42
C GLU A 113 9.46 6.48 -5.69
N VAL A 114 8.46 5.96 -4.97
CA VAL A 114 7.89 4.62 -5.22
C VAL A 114 7.38 4.50 -6.65
N ILE A 115 6.68 5.51 -7.16
CA ILE A 115 6.22 5.52 -8.56
C ILE A 115 7.40 5.44 -9.52
N GLN A 116 8.47 6.22 -9.31
CA GLN A 116 9.64 6.16 -10.20
C GLN A 116 10.34 4.81 -10.13
N THR A 117 10.55 4.25 -8.94
CA THR A 117 11.14 2.93 -8.75
C THR A 117 10.32 1.85 -9.48
N ILE A 118 8.99 1.88 -9.36
CA ILE A 118 8.10 0.94 -10.04
C ILE A 118 8.22 1.08 -11.57
N LYS A 119 8.19 2.29 -12.11
CA LYS A 119 8.35 2.53 -13.56
C LYS A 119 9.66 1.95 -14.07
N GLN A 120 10.76 2.18 -13.35
CA GLN A 120 12.10 1.71 -13.73
C GLN A 120 12.22 0.19 -13.63
N LYS A 121 11.68 -0.42 -12.57
CA LYS A 121 11.84 -1.86 -12.29
C LYS A 121 10.84 -2.75 -13.04
N LEU A 122 9.63 -2.26 -13.31
CA LEU A 122 8.56 -3.03 -13.96
C LEU A 122 8.24 -2.55 -15.38
N GLY A 123 8.90 -1.50 -15.88
CA GLY A 123 8.72 -1.03 -17.25
C GLY A 123 7.32 -0.48 -17.56
N VAL A 124 6.58 -0.04 -16.55
CA VAL A 124 5.22 0.51 -16.69
C VAL A 124 5.20 2.04 -16.76
N PHE A 125 4.13 2.60 -17.32
CA PHE A 125 3.85 4.03 -17.29
C PHE A 125 3.18 4.47 -15.99
N ALA A 126 3.32 5.74 -15.62
CA ALA A 126 2.74 6.29 -14.38
C ALA A 126 1.22 6.08 -14.27
N TYR A 127 0.48 6.26 -15.38
CA TYR A 127 -0.98 6.07 -15.40
C TYR A 127 -1.44 4.61 -15.18
N GLN A 128 -0.51 3.65 -15.28
CA GLN A 128 -0.78 2.23 -15.01
C GLN A 128 -0.59 1.88 -13.53
N ILE A 129 -0.06 2.80 -12.73
CA ILE A 129 0.16 2.61 -11.30
C ILE A 129 -1.06 3.15 -10.53
N VAL A 130 -1.63 2.30 -9.69
CA VAL A 130 -2.75 2.65 -8.81
C VAL A 130 -2.29 2.59 -7.36
N LEU A 131 -2.29 3.73 -6.69
CA LEU A 131 -1.93 3.82 -5.27
C LEU A 131 -3.05 3.28 -4.39
N VAL A 132 -2.72 2.41 -3.44
CA VAL A 132 -3.66 1.79 -2.51
C VAL A 132 -3.56 2.49 -1.15
N VAL A 133 -4.69 2.99 -0.67
CA VAL A 133 -4.78 3.69 0.63
C VAL A 133 -5.92 3.12 1.47
N GLY A 134 -5.78 3.15 2.80
CA GLY A 134 -6.90 2.90 3.71
C GLY A 134 -7.75 4.16 3.89
N SER A 135 -9.04 4.01 4.22
CA SER A 135 -9.92 5.16 4.47
C SER A 135 -9.46 6.07 5.62
N ASP A 136 -8.63 5.57 6.54
CA ASP A 136 -7.99 6.36 7.60
C ASP A 136 -6.94 7.35 7.06
N GLN A 137 -6.44 7.14 5.84
CA GLN A 137 -5.39 7.93 5.21
C GLN A 137 -5.87 8.59 3.90
N ILE A 138 -7.17 8.65 3.63
CA ILE A 138 -7.72 9.14 2.35
C ILE A 138 -7.15 10.49 1.90
N ARG A 139 -6.97 11.44 2.82
CA ARG A 139 -6.46 12.79 2.52
C ARG A 139 -4.98 12.82 2.15
N SER A 140 -4.20 11.79 2.51
CA SER A 140 -2.79 11.69 2.10
C SER A 140 -2.64 11.50 0.59
N MET A 141 -3.73 11.13 -0.11
CA MET A 141 -3.73 10.95 -1.56
C MET A 141 -3.87 12.24 -2.34
N ARG A 142 -4.38 13.31 -1.73
CA ARG A 142 -4.61 14.60 -2.40
C ARG A 142 -3.43 15.07 -3.27
N PRO A 143 -2.17 15.13 -2.78
CA PRO A 143 -1.04 15.59 -3.60
C PRO A 143 -0.68 14.64 -4.76
N HIS A 144 -1.15 13.40 -4.74
CA HIS A 144 -0.77 12.39 -5.72
C HIS A 144 -1.77 12.22 -6.85
N LEU A 145 -3.01 12.66 -6.65
CA LEU A 145 -4.07 12.35 -7.60
C LEU A 145 -3.94 13.10 -8.91
N ASP A 146 -3.41 14.32 -8.93
CA ASP A 146 -3.32 15.12 -10.16
C ASP A 146 -2.65 14.38 -11.33
N ASN A 147 -1.69 13.49 -11.05
CA ASN A 147 -0.97 12.72 -12.06
C ASN A 147 -1.13 11.19 -11.93
N ASN A 148 -1.82 10.70 -10.91
CA ASN A 148 -1.89 9.26 -10.61
C ASN A 148 -3.32 8.78 -10.33
N ARG A 149 -3.47 7.46 -10.32
CA ARG A 149 -4.71 6.81 -9.90
C ARG A 149 -4.60 6.31 -8.47
N ALA A 150 -5.73 6.21 -7.78
CA ALA A 150 -5.78 5.58 -6.47
C ALA A 150 -7.04 4.76 -6.25
N VAL A 151 -6.92 3.82 -5.32
CA VAL A 151 -8.03 3.05 -4.77
C VAL A 151 -7.98 3.12 -3.26
N CYS A 152 -9.12 3.45 -2.66
CA CYS A 152 -9.29 3.45 -1.22
C CYS A 152 -10.02 2.20 -0.75
N VAL A 153 -9.37 1.49 0.16
CA VAL A 153 -9.91 0.35 0.88
C VAL A 153 -10.59 0.87 2.14
N ILE A 154 -11.90 0.69 2.21
CA ILE A 154 -12.68 1.10 3.37
C ILE A 154 -12.32 0.20 4.56
N ARG A 155 -11.91 0.85 5.66
CA ARG A 155 -11.65 0.19 6.93
C ARG A 155 -12.81 0.45 7.89
N PRO A 156 -13.30 -0.59 8.58
CA PRO A 156 -14.30 -0.42 9.62
C PRO A 156 -13.87 0.63 10.66
N SER A 157 -14.82 1.44 11.12
CA SER A 157 -14.60 2.57 12.04
C SER A 157 -13.92 3.81 11.44
N PHE A 158 -13.59 3.81 10.14
CA PHE A 158 -13.04 4.96 9.42
C PHE A 158 -13.96 5.43 8.27
N GLU A 159 -15.24 5.07 8.31
CA GLU A 159 -16.24 5.45 7.31
C GLU A 159 -16.47 6.96 7.33
N LYS A 160 -16.46 7.59 8.51
CA LYS A 160 -16.61 9.05 8.66
C LYS A 160 -15.53 9.82 7.89
N HIS A 161 -14.27 9.38 7.96
CA HIS A 161 -13.17 10.00 7.21
C HIS A 161 -13.42 9.97 5.70
N MET A 162 -13.99 8.87 5.22
CA MET A 162 -14.37 8.70 3.83
C MET A 162 -15.52 9.65 3.46
N TYR A 163 -16.59 9.69 4.24
CA TYR A 163 -17.75 10.55 3.96
C TYR A 163 -17.38 12.03 3.92
N GLU A 164 -16.54 12.48 4.85
CA GLU A 164 -16.06 13.85 4.86
C GLU A 164 -15.19 14.15 3.64
N ALA A 165 -14.23 13.27 3.32
CA ALA A 165 -13.37 13.46 2.16
C ALA A 165 -14.16 13.45 0.84
N ALA A 166 -15.24 12.65 0.74
CA ALA A 166 -16.11 12.59 -0.44
C ALA A 166 -16.86 13.92 -0.71
N GLN A 167 -16.95 14.81 0.27
CA GLN A 167 -17.49 16.17 0.08
C GLN A 167 -16.45 17.15 -0.45
N GLU A 168 -15.16 16.78 -0.49
CA GLU A 168 -14.09 17.68 -0.90
C GLU A 168 -13.97 17.70 -2.44
N GLU A 169 -13.89 18.91 -3.02
CA GLU A 169 -13.91 19.12 -4.47
C GLU A 169 -12.81 18.35 -5.21
N TRP A 170 -11.62 18.24 -4.62
CA TRP A 170 -10.50 17.51 -5.23
C TRP A 170 -10.82 16.03 -5.40
N LEU A 171 -11.57 15.43 -4.46
CA LEU A 171 -11.91 14.02 -4.51
C LEU A 171 -13.06 13.79 -5.48
N GLN A 172 -14.07 14.66 -5.47
CA GLN A 172 -15.16 14.63 -6.45
C GLN A 172 -14.63 14.72 -7.88
N LYS A 173 -13.69 15.64 -8.14
CA LYS A 173 -12.99 15.77 -9.42
C LYS A 173 -12.20 14.51 -9.79
N ALA A 174 -11.45 13.94 -8.84
CA ALA A 174 -10.69 12.72 -9.11
C ALA A 174 -11.60 11.52 -9.42
N ILE A 175 -12.77 11.42 -8.77
CA ILE A 175 -13.78 10.39 -9.07
C ILE A 175 -14.39 10.61 -10.46
N SER A 176 -14.81 11.84 -10.79
CA SER A 176 -15.44 12.13 -12.09
C SER A 176 -14.48 11.90 -13.27
N GLU A 177 -13.19 12.16 -13.06
CA GLU A 177 -12.14 11.91 -14.04
C GLU A 177 -11.62 10.46 -14.03
N ARG A 178 -12.27 9.55 -13.28
CA ARG A 178 -11.88 8.13 -13.19
C ARG A 178 -10.44 7.93 -12.72
N ARG A 179 -9.94 8.80 -11.84
CA ARG A 179 -8.63 8.70 -11.19
C ARG A 179 -8.72 8.11 -9.79
N TYR A 180 -9.91 7.99 -9.22
CA TYR A 180 -10.09 7.49 -7.86
C TYR A 180 -11.24 6.48 -7.76
N ILE A 181 -11.01 5.39 -7.04
CA ILE A 181 -12.02 4.36 -6.75
C ILE A 181 -12.14 4.16 -5.24
N MET A 182 -13.37 3.99 -4.76
CA MET A 182 -13.64 3.50 -3.41
C MET A 182 -14.11 2.05 -3.47
N THR A 183 -13.57 1.19 -2.61
CA THR A 183 -14.10 -0.17 -2.45
C THR A 183 -15.48 -0.12 -1.78
N PRO A 184 -16.37 -1.10 -1.99
CA PRO A 184 -17.66 -1.16 -1.31
C PRO A 184 -17.51 -1.18 0.23
N GLN A 185 -18.47 -0.57 0.95
CA GLN A 185 -18.46 -0.52 2.42
C GLN A 185 -18.54 -1.91 3.08
N ASN A 186 -19.25 -2.84 2.45
CA ASN A 186 -19.43 -4.21 2.95
C ASN A 186 -18.29 -5.14 2.51
N SER A 187 -17.13 -4.60 2.14
CA SER A 187 -15.98 -5.44 1.80
C SER A 187 -15.52 -6.19 3.05
N PRO A 188 -15.40 -7.54 3.02
CA PRO A 188 -15.06 -8.36 4.17
C PRO A 188 -13.57 -8.22 4.52
N ASN A 189 -13.14 -7.02 4.89
CA ASN A 189 -11.76 -6.71 5.18
C ASN A 189 -11.38 -7.21 6.58
N LEU A 190 -10.25 -7.89 6.68
CA LEU A 190 -9.64 -8.28 7.96
C LEU A 190 -9.23 -7.04 8.74
N ILE A 191 -9.84 -6.84 9.91
CA ILE A 191 -9.51 -5.74 10.82
C ILE A 191 -8.30 -6.17 11.66
N ILE A 192 -7.10 -5.90 11.17
CA ILE A 192 -5.86 -6.12 11.89
C ILE A 192 -5.09 -4.80 11.97
N SER A 193 -4.72 -4.40 13.19
CA SER A 193 -3.96 -3.18 13.46
C SER A 193 -2.56 -3.53 13.91
N SER A 194 -1.53 -2.95 13.28
CA SER A 194 -0.15 -3.12 13.70
C SER A 194 0.05 -2.67 15.16
N THR A 195 -0.69 -1.66 15.63
CA THR A 195 -0.65 -1.22 17.04
C THR A 195 -1.14 -2.32 17.99
N ALA A 196 -2.23 -3.02 17.65
CA ALA A 196 -2.75 -4.10 18.48
C ALA A 196 -1.77 -5.29 18.54
N ILE A 197 -1.06 -5.57 17.45
CA ILE A 197 0.01 -6.58 17.43
C ILE A 197 1.18 -6.17 18.34
N ARG A 198 1.65 -4.92 18.24
CA ARG A 198 2.73 -4.42 19.11
C ARG A 198 2.35 -4.46 20.60
N GLN A 199 1.07 -4.22 20.91
CA GLN A 199 0.52 -4.34 22.26
C GLN A 199 0.25 -5.80 22.70
N LYS A 200 0.57 -6.79 21.84
CA LYS A 200 0.34 -8.23 22.07
C LYS A 200 -1.13 -8.56 22.37
N LEU A 201 -2.06 -7.79 21.81
CA LEU A 201 -3.49 -8.07 21.92
C LEU A 201 -3.93 -9.12 20.88
N ILE A 202 -3.23 -9.16 19.75
CA ILE A 202 -3.47 -10.08 18.64
C ILE A 202 -2.16 -10.49 17.95
N ASP A 203 -2.17 -11.60 17.22
CA ASP A 203 -1.08 -12.04 16.33
C ASP A 203 -1.20 -11.41 14.92
N VAL A 204 -0.23 -11.73 14.04
CA VAL A 204 -0.21 -11.22 12.65
C VAL A 204 -1.38 -11.69 11.77
N ARG A 205 -2.13 -12.71 12.21
CA ARG A 205 -3.34 -13.23 11.56
C ARG A 205 -4.62 -12.67 12.16
N GLY A 206 -4.53 -11.92 13.27
CA GLY A 206 -5.67 -11.34 13.99
C GLY A 206 -6.23 -12.20 15.11
N ASN A 207 -5.56 -13.31 15.48
CA ASN A 207 -5.99 -14.14 16.61
C ASN A 207 -5.57 -13.49 17.92
N LYS A 208 -6.38 -13.57 18.99
CA LYS A 208 -5.98 -13.10 20.32
C LYS A 208 -4.78 -13.88 20.84
N VAL A 209 -3.87 -13.16 21.52
CA VAL A 209 -2.66 -13.70 22.15
C VAL A 209 -2.87 -13.82 23.65
#